data_AF-A0A914CAT1-F1
#
_entry.id   AF-A0A914CAT1-F1
#
_cell.length_a   1.000
_cell.length_b   1.000
_cell.length_c   1.000
_cell.angle_alpha   90.00
_cell.angle_beta   90.00
_cell.angle_gamma   90.00
#
_symmetry.space_group_name_H-M   'P 1'
#
loop_
_entity.id
_entity.type
_entity.pdbx_description
1 polymer ?
#
loop_
_entity_poly.entity_id
_entity_poly.type
_entity_poly.pdbx_seq_one_letter_code
_entity_poly.pdbx_strand_id
1 'polypeptide(L)'
;MILLLKSENPKCRFNVRTLNEAKPPSEFKSVGLRHAPALVHGEDIAIDLVDEIIEYIDRNYPEPSLRYNSPDADDATADLFRSFCFFIKEVNKDPKNLMNELYRLDRFLDGHEYKFLVSDCPTYIDCRILAKLHSIRITARVLKEFEIPVDLYNLWRYLKNGYEHDAFRKSCPSDQEIILYWAERKDTPNLTAQKRAQLCRQKVN
;
A
#
# COMPACT_ATOMS: atom_id res chain seq x y z
N MET A 1 -1.63 -4.15 -6.99
CA MET A 1 -2.42 -5.25 -6.40
C MET A 1 -3.79 -5.43 -7.07
N ILE A 2 -4.68 -4.42 -7.09
CA ILE A 2 -6.06 -4.54 -7.63
C ILE A 2 -6.11 -5.20 -9.02
N LEU A 3 -5.36 -4.68 -10.00
CA LEU A 3 -5.37 -5.24 -11.36
C LEU A 3 -4.84 -6.69 -11.42
N LEU A 4 -3.91 -7.08 -10.53
CA LEU A 4 -3.44 -8.47 -10.44
C LEU A 4 -4.55 -9.39 -9.96
N LEU A 5 -5.33 -8.98 -8.95
CA LEU A 5 -6.49 -9.74 -8.48
C LEU A 5 -7.56 -9.82 -9.57
N LYS A 6 -7.86 -8.69 -10.22
CA LYS A 6 -8.84 -8.65 -11.32
C LYS A 6 -8.43 -9.53 -12.51
N SER A 7 -7.13 -9.70 -12.76
CA SER A 7 -6.62 -10.56 -13.84
C SER A 7 -6.76 -12.05 -13.63
N GLU A 8 -7.26 -12.50 -12.47
CA GLU A 8 -7.77 -13.86 -12.30
C GLU A 8 -8.90 -14.15 -13.30
N ASN A 9 -9.65 -13.12 -13.68
CA ASN A 9 -10.54 -13.15 -14.83
C ASN A 9 -9.71 -12.97 -16.13
N PRO A 10 -9.69 -13.97 -17.04
CA PRO A 10 -8.87 -13.91 -18.26
C PRO A 10 -9.21 -12.76 -19.22
N LYS A 11 -10.38 -12.12 -19.04
CA LYS A 11 -10.79 -10.92 -19.78
C LYS A 11 -10.08 -9.66 -19.30
N CYS A 12 -9.64 -9.61 -18.04
CA CYS A 12 -8.90 -8.49 -17.48
C CYS A 12 -7.41 -8.67 -17.76
N ARG A 13 -6.95 -8.14 -18.91
CA ARG A 13 -5.53 -8.10 -19.27
C ARG A 13 -5.02 -6.68 -19.16
N PHE A 14 -3.85 -6.51 -18.59
CA PHE A 14 -3.25 -5.20 -18.38
C PHE A 14 -1.73 -5.26 -18.54
N ASN A 15 -1.13 -4.10 -18.75
CA ASN A 15 0.30 -3.89 -18.72
C ASN A 15 0.59 -2.76 -17.72
N VAL A 16 1.68 -2.86 -16.98
CA VAL A 16 2.12 -1.82 -16.05
C VAL A 16 3.27 -1.04 -16.68
N ARG A 17 3.13 0.27 -16.74
CA ARG A 17 4.19 1.19 -17.14
C ARG A 17 4.56 2.08 -15.97
N THR A 18 5.85 2.14 -15.65
CA THR A 18 6.37 3.03 -14.62
C THR A 18 6.55 4.44 -15.19
N LEU A 19 6.18 5.45 -14.40
CA LEU A 19 6.25 6.86 -14.78
C LEU A 19 7.22 7.60 -13.87
N ASN A 20 8.13 8.39 -14.46
CA ASN A 20 8.84 9.42 -13.71
C ASN A 20 8.03 10.72 -13.75
N GLU A 21 7.34 11.06 -12.66
CA GLU A 21 6.50 12.27 -12.61
C GLU A 21 7.27 13.58 -12.75
N ALA A 22 8.57 13.60 -12.42
CA ALA A 22 9.41 14.79 -12.63
C ALA A 22 9.73 15.01 -14.12
N LYS A 23 9.63 13.96 -14.95
CA LYS A 23 9.87 14.00 -16.40
C LYS A 23 8.88 13.08 -17.13
N PRO A 24 7.57 13.43 -17.14
CA PRO A 24 6.56 12.56 -17.73
C PRO A 24 6.67 12.58 -19.26
N PRO A 25 6.49 11.43 -19.93
CA PRO A 25 6.59 11.34 -21.38
C PRO A 25 5.45 12.12 -22.05
N SER A 26 5.67 12.55 -23.30
CA SER A 26 4.70 13.35 -24.07
C SER A 26 3.36 12.63 -24.23
N GLU A 27 3.39 11.32 -24.46
CA GLU A 27 2.20 10.47 -24.59
C GLU A 27 1.30 10.51 -23.34
N PHE A 28 1.88 10.66 -22.15
CA PHE A 28 1.12 10.77 -20.90
C PHE A 28 0.40 12.12 -20.80
N LYS A 29 1.08 13.20 -21.20
CA LYS A 29 0.51 14.55 -21.19
C LYS A 29 -0.55 14.74 -22.27
N SER A 30 -0.39 14.13 -23.44
CA SER A 30 -1.31 14.32 -24.57
C SER A 30 -2.71 13.78 -24.29
N VAL A 31 -2.84 12.79 -23.41
CA VAL A 31 -4.13 12.23 -22.98
C VAL A 31 -4.68 12.89 -21.70
N GLY A 32 -4.10 14.02 -21.28
CA GLY A 32 -4.60 14.83 -20.17
C GLY A 32 -4.28 14.33 -18.76
N LEU A 33 -3.48 13.26 -18.62
CA LEU A 33 -3.11 12.70 -17.32
C LEU A 33 -2.07 13.57 -16.61
N ARG A 34 -2.22 13.71 -15.28
CA ARG A 34 -1.38 14.57 -14.44
C ARG A 34 -0.52 13.80 -13.46
N HIS A 35 -1.06 12.75 -12.87
CA HIS A 35 -0.42 12.01 -11.76
C HIS A 35 -0.56 10.50 -11.93
N ALA A 36 0.38 9.74 -11.37
CA ALA A 36 0.19 8.32 -11.14
C ALA A 36 -0.47 8.08 -9.76
N PRO A 37 -1.25 6.99 -9.59
CA PRO A 37 -1.60 6.01 -10.61
C PRO A 37 -2.60 6.57 -11.64
N ALA A 38 -2.45 6.13 -12.88
CA ALA A 38 -3.35 6.46 -13.98
C ALA A 38 -3.73 5.18 -14.76
N LEU A 39 -4.92 5.19 -15.34
CA LEU A 39 -5.46 4.13 -16.18
C LEU A 39 -5.69 4.66 -17.59
N VAL A 40 -5.19 3.92 -18.58
CA VAL A 40 -5.52 4.12 -20.00
C VAL A 40 -6.14 2.83 -20.54
N HIS A 41 -7.27 2.94 -21.23
CA HIS A 41 -7.92 1.78 -21.88
C HIS A 41 -8.50 2.17 -23.26
N GLY A 42 -7.92 1.60 -24.32
CA GLY A 42 -8.27 2.01 -25.68
C GLY A 42 -7.76 3.41 -26.00
N GLU A 43 -8.44 4.10 -26.93
CA GLU A 43 -8.08 5.46 -27.37
C GLU A 43 -8.81 6.56 -26.58
N ASP A 44 -9.95 6.24 -25.95
CA ASP A 44 -10.86 7.23 -25.39
C ASP A 44 -10.84 7.34 -23.85
N ILE A 45 -10.18 6.39 -23.16
CA ILE A 45 -10.19 6.36 -21.70
C ILE A 45 -8.82 6.69 -21.15
N ALA A 46 -8.76 7.80 -20.41
CA ALA A 46 -7.61 8.23 -19.62
C ALA A 46 -8.13 8.79 -18.29
N ILE A 47 -7.77 8.15 -17.18
CA ILE A 47 -8.25 8.48 -15.83
C ILE A 47 -7.05 8.53 -14.87
N ASP A 48 -6.89 9.60 -14.09
CA ASP A 48 -5.82 9.74 -13.08
C ASP A 48 -6.34 9.97 -11.64
N LEU A 49 -7.65 9.86 -11.43
CA LEU A 49 -8.27 9.86 -10.11
C LEU A 49 -8.51 8.42 -9.64
N VAL A 50 -7.98 8.09 -8.46
CA VAL A 50 -8.00 6.71 -7.93
C VAL A 50 -9.43 6.16 -7.82
N ASP A 51 -10.37 6.94 -7.32
CA ASP A 51 -11.76 6.49 -7.13
C ASP A 51 -12.44 6.24 -8.48
N GLU A 52 -12.21 7.09 -9.48
CA GLU A 52 -12.71 6.90 -10.84
C GLU A 52 -12.06 5.69 -11.54
N ILE A 53 -10.77 5.44 -11.30
CA ILE A 53 -10.08 4.24 -11.78
C ILE A 53 -10.74 2.99 -11.20
N ILE A 54 -11.01 2.97 -9.89
CA ILE A 54 -11.67 1.84 -9.22
C ILE A 54 -13.08 1.64 -9.76
N GLU A 55 -13.87 2.72 -9.90
CA GLU A 55 -15.22 2.66 -10.47
C GLU A 55 -15.20 2.11 -11.90
N TYR A 56 -14.28 2.60 -12.74
CA TYR A 56 -14.11 2.12 -14.10
C TYR A 56 -13.77 0.62 -14.14
N ILE A 57 -12.82 0.18 -13.30
CA ILE A 57 -12.41 -1.22 -13.23
C ILE A 57 -13.60 -2.09 -12.81
N ASP A 58 -14.35 -1.72 -11.77
CA ASP A 58 -15.49 -2.49 -11.30
C ASP A 58 -16.61 -2.59 -12.34
N ARG A 59 -16.87 -1.50 -13.09
CA ARG A 59 -17.90 -1.49 -14.13
C ARG A 59 -17.55 -2.38 -15.31
N ASN A 60 -16.28 -2.39 -15.73
CA ASN A 60 -15.84 -3.11 -16.93
C ASN A 60 -15.33 -4.54 -16.64
N TYR A 61 -14.83 -4.77 -15.42
CA TYR A 61 -14.28 -6.03 -14.95
C TYR A 61 -14.87 -6.36 -13.56
N PRO A 62 -16.17 -6.69 -13.49
CA PRO A 62 -16.85 -6.92 -12.22
C PRO A 62 -16.27 -8.11 -11.45
N GLU A 63 -15.84 -9.14 -12.16
CA GLU A 63 -15.31 -10.38 -11.58
C GLU A 63 -13.78 -10.48 -11.66
N PRO A 64 -13.11 -10.94 -10.58
CA PRO A 64 -13.66 -11.15 -9.24
C PRO A 64 -14.08 -9.84 -8.57
N SER A 65 -15.15 -9.87 -7.78
CA SER A 65 -15.55 -8.71 -6.97
C SER A 65 -14.56 -8.50 -5.82
N LEU A 66 -14.03 -7.27 -5.71
CA LEU A 66 -13.17 -6.85 -4.60
C LEU A 66 -13.90 -5.92 -3.62
N ARG A 67 -15.21 -5.72 -3.84
CA ARG A 67 -16.05 -4.89 -2.99
C ARG A 67 -16.25 -5.57 -1.65
N TYR A 68 -16.34 -4.75 -0.61
CA TYR A 68 -16.67 -5.17 0.75
C TYR A 68 -17.67 -4.19 1.35
N ASN A 69 -18.37 -4.63 2.39
CA ASN A 69 -19.20 -3.77 3.20
C ASN A 69 -18.96 -4.12 4.68
N SER A 70 -18.08 -3.38 5.33
CA SER A 70 -17.77 -3.58 6.74
C SER A 70 -17.37 -2.25 7.38
N PRO A 71 -18.35 -1.53 7.97
CA PRO A 71 -18.07 -0.31 8.74
C PRO A 71 -17.04 -0.55 9.85
N ASP A 72 -17.06 -1.73 10.47
CA ASP A 72 -16.13 -2.10 11.53
C ASP A 72 -14.69 -2.21 11.01
N ALA A 73 -14.49 -2.76 9.81
CA ALA A 73 -13.16 -2.84 9.20
C ALA A 73 -12.66 -1.45 8.76
N ASP A 74 -13.56 -0.60 8.26
CA ASP A 74 -13.21 0.79 7.93
C ASP A 74 -12.80 1.55 9.19
N ASP A 75 -13.57 1.41 10.28
CA ASP A 75 -13.28 2.02 11.58
C ASP A 75 -11.93 1.53 12.14
N ALA A 76 -11.71 0.21 12.18
CA ALA A 76 -10.48 -0.40 12.69
C ALA A 76 -9.21 0.02 11.95
N THR A 77 -9.32 0.56 10.73
CA THR A 77 -8.19 0.92 9.87
C THR A 77 -8.07 2.41 9.56
N ALA A 78 -9.04 3.22 10.01
CA ALA A 78 -9.20 4.62 9.60
C ALA A 78 -7.95 5.48 9.87
N ASP A 79 -7.41 5.39 11.09
CA ASP A 79 -6.35 6.29 11.56
C ASP A 79 -4.94 5.71 11.47
N LEU A 80 -4.79 4.43 11.12
CA LEU A 80 -3.51 3.71 11.11
C LEU A 80 -2.41 4.49 10.37
N PHE A 81 -2.69 4.92 9.13
CA PHE A 81 -1.68 5.60 8.32
C PHE A 81 -1.46 7.06 8.70
N ARG A 82 -2.50 7.72 9.24
CA ARG A 82 -2.38 9.08 9.77
C ARG A 82 -1.47 9.10 10.99
N SER A 83 -1.68 8.18 11.93
CA SER A 83 -0.84 7.98 13.11
C SER A 83 0.61 7.67 12.71
N PHE A 84 0.81 6.81 11.70
CA PHE A 84 2.14 6.57 11.15
C PHE A 84 2.77 7.84 10.56
N CYS A 85 2.03 8.60 9.76
CA CYS A 85 2.53 9.84 9.16
C CYS A 85 2.96 10.87 10.22
N PHE A 86 2.22 10.97 11.32
CA PHE A 86 2.56 11.87 12.43
C PHE A 86 3.83 11.40 13.16
N PHE A 87 3.98 10.09 13.34
CA PHE A 87 5.15 9.50 13.97
C PHE A 87 6.41 9.63 13.10
N ILE A 88 6.32 9.23 11.83
CA ILE A 88 7.48 9.21 10.92
C ILE A 88 7.97 10.60 10.55
N LYS A 89 7.07 11.60 10.54
CA LYS A 89 7.40 13.02 10.29
C LYS A 89 7.70 13.82 11.56
N GLU A 90 7.91 13.14 12.68
CA GLU A 90 8.21 13.74 13.99
C GLU A 90 7.22 14.81 14.49
N VAL A 91 6.00 14.84 13.95
CA VAL A 91 4.90 15.68 14.46
C VAL A 91 4.54 15.24 15.88
N ASN A 92 4.58 13.93 16.14
CA ASN A 92 4.62 13.35 17.46
C ASN A 92 5.75 12.30 17.52
N LYS A 93 6.72 12.50 18.41
CA LYS A 93 7.87 11.58 18.55
C LYS A 93 7.51 10.29 19.29
N ASP A 94 6.43 10.29 20.07
CA ASP A 94 5.97 9.11 20.80
C ASP A 94 5.17 8.19 19.85
N PRO A 95 5.55 6.90 19.70
CA PRO A 95 4.81 5.95 18.88
C PRO A 95 3.44 5.56 19.46
N LYS A 96 3.06 6.01 20.66
CA LYS A 96 1.82 5.60 21.35
C LYS A 96 0.56 5.63 20.48
N ASN A 97 0.37 6.65 19.65
CA ASN A 97 -0.81 6.71 18.78
C ASN A 97 -0.76 5.65 17.67
N LEU A 98 0.41 5.43 17.07
CA LEU A 98 0.60 4.36 16.08
C LEU A 98 0.39 2.98 16.74
N MET A 99 0.92 2.78 17.95
CA MET A 99 0.73 1.56 18.73
C MET A 99 -0.76 1.30 19.01
N ASN A 100 -1.51 2.32 19.43
CA ASN A 100 -2.95 2.18 19.68
C ASN A 100 -3.70 1.74 18.42
N GLU A 101 -3.39 2.30 17.24
CA GLU A 101 -4.02 1.88 15.99
C GLU A 101 -3.60 0.46 15.56
N LEU A 102 -2.36 0.05 15.83
CA LEU A 102 -1.92 -1.33 15.60
C LEU A 102 -2.65 -2.32 16.52
N TYR A 103 -2.82 -1.99 17.80
CA TYR A 103 -3.61 -2.80 18.75
C TYR A 103 -5.09 -2.85 18.36
N ARG A 104 -5.66 -1.74 17.89
CA ARG A 104 -7.04 -1.69 17.41
C ARG A 104 -7.26 -2.63 16.23
N LEU A 105 -6.35 -2.60 15.26
CA LEU A 105 -6.39 -3.49 14.10
C LEU A 105 -6.19 -4.96 14.49
N ASP A 106 -5.24 -5.25 15.39
CA ASP A 106 -5.01 -6.61 15.88
C ASP A 106 -6.25 -7.19 16.58
N ARG A 107 -6.92 -6.39 17.42
CA ARG A 107 -8.18 -6.76 18.07
C ARG A 107 -9.32 -6.99 17.07
N PHE A 108 -9.40 -6.18 16.03
CA PHE A 108 -10.40 -6.38 14.98
C PHE A 108 -10.18 -7.73 14.27
N LEU A 109 -8.94 -8.05 13.92
CA LEU A 109 -8.56 -9.32 13.30
C LEU A 109 -8.74 -10.55 14.21
N ASP A 110 -8.75 -10.35 15.53
CA ASP A 110 -9.09 -11.38 16.53
C ASP A 110 -10.58 -11.72 16.53
N GLY A 111 -11.43 -10.77 16.12
CA GLY A 111 -12.89 -10.91 16.14
C GLY A 111 -13.46 -11.87 15.10
N HIS A 112 -12.64 -12.43 14.21
CA HIS A 112 -13.08 -13.35 13.16
C HIS A 112 -11.98 -14.30 12.69
N GLU A 113 -12.35 -15.38 12.00
CA GLU A 113 -11.42 -16.39 11.49
C GLU A 113 -10.96 -16.17 10.04
N TYR A 114 -11.43 -15.12 9.37
CA TYR A 114 -11.02 -14.83 8.00
C TYR A 114 -9.51 -14.62 7.85
N LYS A 115 -8.96 -15.04 6.70
CA LYS A 115 -7.56 -14.78 6.34
C LYS A 115 -7.24 -13.29 6.15
N PHE A 116 -8.20 -12.51 5.64
CA PHE A 116 -8.08 -11.07 5.41
C PHE A 116 -9.09 -10.29 6.26
N LEU A 117 -9.21 -8.97 6.05
CA LEU A 117 -9.99 -8.11 6.95
C LEU A 117 -11.48 -8.44 7.00
N VAL A 118 -12.05 -8.95 5.93
CA VAL A 118 -13.51 -9.11 5.80
C VAL A 118 -13.92 -10.41 5.12
N SER A 119 -12.96 -11.18 4.59
CA SER A 119 -13.21 -12.46 3.92
C SER A 119 -11.92 -13.29 3.81
N ASP A 120 -12.01 -14.52 3.31
CA ASP A 120 -10.83 -15.35 3.04
C ASP A 120 -10.05 -14.96 1.78
N CYS A 121 -10.59 -14.04 0.97
CA CYS A 121 -9.94 -13.46 -0.20
C CYS A 121 -9.63 -11.96 0.01
N PRO A 122 -8.58 -11.41 -0.61
CA PRO A 122 -8.29 -9.98 -0.50
C PRO A 122 -9.37 -9.12 -1.17
N THR A 123 -9.76 -8.04 -0.51
CA THR A 123 -10.68 -7.02 -1.02
C THR A 123 -9.97 -5.68 -1.22
N TYR A 124 -10.71 -4.63 -1.60
CA TYR A 124 -10.14 -3.29 -1.75
C TYR A 124 -9.48 -2.77 -0.46
N ILE A 125 -10.07 -3.05 0.71
CA ILE A 125 -9.46 -2.63 1.97
C ILE A 125 -8.12 -3.31 2.21
N ASP A 126 -8.00 -4.60 1.87
CA ASP A 126 -6.74 -5.33 2.03
C ASP A 126 -5.64 -4.80 1.12
N CYS A 127 -5.99 -4.46 -0.13
CA CYS A 127 -5.05 -3.82 -1.06
C CYS A 127 -4.45 -2.53 -0.47
N ARG A 128 -5.27 -1.76 0.25
CA ARG A 128 -4.87 -0.51 0.89
C ARG A 128 -4.07 -0.75 2.17
N ILE A 129 -4.54 -1.64 3.04
CA ILE A 129 -3.98 -1.82 4.38
C ILE A 129 -2.69 -2.64 4.37
N LEU A 130 -2.57 -3.68 3.55
CA LEU A 130 -1.32 -4.43 3.40
C LEU A 130 -0.17 -3.53 2.90
N ALA A 131 -0.44 -2.67 1.91
CA ALA A 131 0.54 -1.73 1.39
C ALA A 131 1.00 -0.73 2.47
N LYS A 132 0.04 -0.19 3.25
CA LYS A 132 0.32 0.73 4.37
C LYS A 132 1.13 0.06 5.47
N LEU A 133 0.72 -1.13 5.93
CA LEU A 133 1.42 -1.87 6.99
C LEU A 133 2.83 -2.28 6.58
N HIS A 134 3.03 -2.70 5.34
CA HIS A 134 4.37 -3.01 4.86
C HIS A 134 5.25 -1.76 4.84
N SER A 135 4.74 -0.62 4.36
CA SER A 135 5.44 0.67 4.43
C SER A 135 5.79 1.05 5.87
N ILE A 136 4.86 0.87 6.83
CA ILE A 136 5.09 1.12 8.25
C ILE A 136 6.25 0.26 8.75
N ARG A 137 6.17 -1.06 8.57
CA ARG A 137 7.17 -1.99 9.12
C ARG A 137 8.58 -1.68 8.61
N ILE A 138 8.72 -1.49 7.30
CA ILE A 138 10.03 -1.28 6.69
C ILE A 138 10.60 0.08 7.10
N THR A 139 9.79 1.14 6.99
CA THR A 139 10.28 2.50 7.17
C THR A 139 10.50 2.85 8.64
N ALA A 140 9.55 2.51 9.53
CA ALA A 140 9.64 2.85 10.93
C ALA A 140 10.84 2.17 11.62
N ARG A 141 11.16 0.93 11.22
CA ARG A 141 12.35 0.22 11.69
C ARG A 141 13.63 0.96 11.32
N VAL A 142 13.71 1.47 10.10
CA VAL A 142 14.95 2.04 9.55
C VAL A 142 15.19 3.49 9.98
N LEU A 143 14.11 4.29 10.10
CA LEU A 143 14.18 5.73 10.37
C LEU A 143 13.88 6.09 11.84
N LYS A 144 13.19 5.24 12.59
CA LYS A 144 12.74 5.52 13.97
C LYS A 144 13.09 4.41 14.96
N GLU A 145 13.78 3.35 14.53
CA GLU A 145 14.10 2.18 15.36
C GLU A 145 12.85 1.55 16.01
N PHE A 146 11.71 1.70 15.33
CA PHE A 146 10.42 1.19 15.77
C PHE A 146 10.08 -0.09 15.02
N GLU A 147 9.74 -1.14 15.76
CA GLU A 147 9.23 -2.38 15.19
C GLU A 147 7.80 -2.61 15.66
N ILE A 148 6.99 -3.24 14.80
CA ILE A 148 5.65 -3.70 15.18
C ILE A 148 5.83 -4.76 16.28
N PRO A 149 5.16 -4.65 17.44
CA PRO A 149 5.30 -5.61 18.52
C PRO A 149 4.99 -7.04 18.08
N VAL A 150 5.78 -8.00 18.56
CA VAL A 150 5.70 -9.42 18.17
C VAL A 150 4.46 -10.13 18.73
N ASP A 151 3.86 -9.57 19.78
CA ASP A 151 2.66 -10.09 20.45
C ASP A 151 1.35 -9.71 19.75
N LEU A 152 1.40 -8.90 18.67
CA LEU A 152 0.26 -8.64 17.79
C LEU A 152 0.05 -9.82 16.81
N TYR A 153 -0.27 -10.99 17.36
CA TYR A 153 -0.28 -12.25 16.63
C TYR A 153 -1.25 -12.26 15.44
N ASN A 154 -2.43 -11.63 15.59
CA ASN A 154 -3.44 -11.58 14.54
C ASN A 154 -3.00 -10.65 13.40
N LEU A 155 -2.38 -9.52 13.73
CA LEU A 155 -1.78 -8.63 12.75
C LEU A 155 -0.62 -9.29 12.00
N TRP A 156 0.25 -10.04 12.69
CA TRP A 156 1.33 -10.79 12.04
C TRP A 156 0.81 -11.92 11.16
N ARG A 157 -0.26 -12.62 11.57
CA ARG A 157 -0.97 -13.60 10.74
C ARG A 157 -1.50 -12.95 9.47
N TYR A 158 -2.15 -11.79 9.59
CA TYR A 158 -2.67 -11.02 8.46
C TYR A 158 -1.55 -10.58 7.49
N LEU A 159 -0.45 -10.04 8.02
CA LEU A 159 0.72 -9.66 7.22
C LEU A 159 1.34 -10.87 6.51
N LYS A 160 1.44 -12.01 7.19
CA LYS A 160 1.94 -13.27 6.62
C LYS A 160 1.08 -13.71 5.43
N ASN A 161 -0.25 -13.71 5.59
CA ASN A 161 -1.19 -14.02 4.49
C ASN A 161 -0.97 -13.08 3.29
N GLY A 162 -0.73 -11.79 3.55
CA GLY A 162 -0.37 -10.82 2.52
C GLY A 162 0.94 -11.16 1.80
N TYR A 163 2.02 -11.48 2.53
CA TYR A 163 3.31 -11.83 1.92
C TYR A 163 3.30 -13.15 1.16
N GLU A 164 2.43 -14.09 1.53
CA GLU A 164 2.26 -15.34 0.80
C GLU A 164 1.41 -15.15 -0.48
N HIS A 165 0.63 -14.06 -0.57
CA HIS A 165 -0.24 -13.77 -1.71
C HIS A 165 0.51 -13.18 -2.92
N ASP A 166 0.38 -13.83 -4.08
CA ASP A 166 1.02 -13.44 -5.34
C ASP A 166 0.78 -11.98 -5.74
N ALA A 167 -0.48 -11.54 -5.71
CA ALA A 167 -0.84 -10.17 -6.09
C ALA A 167 -0.13 -9.11 -5.24
N PHE A 168 0.09 -9.39 -3.94
CA PHE A 168 0.82 -8.48 -3.06
C PHE A 168 2.31 -8.50 -3.40
N ARG A 169 2.94 -9.69 -3.43
CA ARG A 169 4.37 -9.85 -3.78
C ARG A 169 4.74 -9.18 -5.11
N LYS A 170 3.95 -9.43 -6.16
CA LYS A 170 4.21 -8.90 -7.52
C LYS A 170 3.99 -7.40 -7.66
N SER A 171 3.30 -6.76 -6.71
CA SER A 171 3.06 -5.30 -6.76
C SER A 171 3.74 -4.53 -5.63
N CYS A 172 4.51 -5.21 -4.79
CA CYS A 172 5.27 -4.58 -3.73
C CYS A 172 6.54 -3.96 -4.33
N PRO A 173 6.81 -2.66 -4.10
CA PRO A 173 8.12 -2.09 -4.43
C PRO A 173 9.20 -2.70 -3.53
N SER A 174 10.46 -2.51 -3.89
CA SER A 174 11.55 -2.98 -3.05
C SER A 174 11.59 -2.25 -1.71
N ASP A 175 12.04 -2.92 -0.64
CA ASP A 175 12.25 -2.29 0.68
C ASP A 175 13.10 -1.01 0.55
N GLN A 176 14.10 -1.01 -0.32
CA GLN A 176 14.98 0.13 -0.58
C GLN A 176 14.23 1.34 -1.13
N GLU A 177 13.38 1.14 -2.14
CA GLU A 177 12.59 2.23 -2.72
C GLU A 177 11.59 2.81 -1.71
N ILE A 178 10.98 1.97 -0.87
CA ILE A 178 10.10 2.43 0.22
C ILE A 178 10.87 3.31 1.19
N ILE A 179 12.05 2.86 1.64
CA ILE A 179 12.89 3.60 2.59
C ILE A 179 13.33 4.93 2.00
N LEU A 180 13.83 4.92 0.75
CA LEU A 180 14.30 6.12 0.07
C LEU A 180 13.16 7.12 -0.14
N TYR A 181 11.99 6.65 -0.59
CA TYR A 181 10.80 7.45 -0.75
C TYR A 181 10.45 8.22 0.54
N TRP A 182 10.46 7.53 1.69
CA TRP A 182 10.17 8.17 2.96
C TRP A 182 11.27 9.10 3.43
N ALA A 183 12.53 8.71 3.30
CA ALA A 183 13.68 9.52 3.72
C ALA A 183 13.88 10.81 2.90
N GLU A 184 13.24 10.92 1.72
CA GLU A 184 13.22 12.13 0.91
C GLU A 184 12.05 13.07 1.24
N ARG A 185 11.09 12.62 2.06
CA ARG A 185 9.97 13.47 2.46
C ARG A 185 10.41 14.53 3.44
N LYS A 186 9.88 15.74 3.25
CA LYS A 186 10.00 16.82 4.21
C LYS A 186 9.58 16.35 5.62
N ASP A 187 10.35 16.77 6.60
CA ASP A 187 10.12 16.56 8.03
C ASP A 187 10.28 15.10 8.49
N THR A 188 10.86 14.20 7.68
CA THR A 188 11.26 12.85 8.12
C THR A 188 12.75 12.79 8.50
N PRO A 189 13.17 11.86 9.37
CA PRO A 189 14.58 11.67 9.69
C PRO A 189 15.41 11.36 8.45
N ASN A 190 16.47 12.14 8.24
CA ASN A 190 17.38 11.90 7.13
C ASN A 190 18.22 10.63 7.37
N LEU A 191 18.43 9.86 6.31
CA LEU A 191 19.44 8.81 6.30
C LEU A 191 20.85 9.42 6.33
N THR A 192 21.77 8.77 7.04
CA THR A 192 23.19 9.10 6.91
C THR A 192 23.67 8.84 5.47
N ALA A 193 24.66 9.59 5.01
CA ALA A 193 25.22 9.41 3.67
C ALA A 193 25.70 7.97 3.43
N GLN A 194 26.27 7.33 4.45
CA GLN A 194 26.69 5.94 4.41
C GLN A 194 25.50 4.98 4.25
N LYS A 195 24.43 5.14 5.04
CA LYS A 195 23.24 4.28 4.99
C LYS A 195 22.49 4.46 3.66
N ARG A 196 22.43 5.68 3.14
CA ARG A 196 21.90 5.97 1.80
C ARG A 196 22.74 5.29 0.71
N ALA A 197 24.06 5.42 0.75
CA ALA A 197 24.95 4.76 -0.22
C ALA A 197 24.85 3.24 -0.17
N GLN A 198 24.65 2.65 1.02
CA GLN A 198 24.43 1.22 1.18
C GLN A 198 23.12 0.78 0.52
N LEU A 199 22.01 1.48 0.77
CA LEU A 199 20.70 1.18 0.17
C LEU A 199 20.74 1.27 -1.36
N CYS A 200 21.38 2.30 -1.92
CA CYS A 200 21.51 2.45 -3.39
C CYS A 200 22.39 1.39 -4.05
N ARG A 201 23.25 0.69 -3.29
CA ARG A 201 24.17 -0.34 -3.81
C ARG A 201 23.66 -1.76 -3.64
N GLN A 202 22.66 -1.97 -2.80
CA GLN A 202 22.05 -3.29 -2.67
C GLN A 202 21.35 -3.63 -3.98
N LYS A 203 21.64 -4.81 -4.54
CA LYS A 203 20.91 -5.29 -5.72
C LYS A 203 19.47 -5.57 -5.31
N VAL A 204 18.53 -5.22 -6.19
CA VAL A 204 17.14 -5.68 -6.09
C VAL A 204 17.18 -7.18 -6.32
N ASN A 205 16.94 -7.98 -5.27
CA ASN A 205 16.86 -9.44 -5.36
C ASN A 205 15.51 -9.87 -5.95
#